data_AF-A0A4R2Q5N0-F1
#
_entry.id   AF-A0A4R2Q5N0-F1
#
_cell.length_a   1.000
_cell.length_b   1.000
_cell.length_c   1.000
_cell.angle_alpha   90.00
_cell.angle_beta   90.00
_cell.angle_gamma   90.00
#
_symmetry.space_group_name_H-M   'P 1'
#
loop_
_entity.id
_entity.type
_entity.pdbx_description
1 polymer ?
#
loop_
_entity_poly.entity_id
_entity_poly.type
_entity_poly.pdbx_seq_one_letter_code
_entity_poly.pdbx_strand_id
1 'polypeptide(L)'
;MPTRQTTPPAALPVTREELKAHLRITSTAEDDLLDGCLAAAIDEIDGTGLLGRAMISASYTLTRGPAAARDVELEIGPAQSLEAIAFVKADGSTVAGDIGDFALISDGERAFVRGDWPSGLGDRPDAISITYRAGFGDTAAAVPATLRHAVKLLAAHRFEVRDEVVIGTVATQIPLGVERLVNLNRVRVFG
;
A
#
# COMPACT_ATOMS: atom_id res chain seq x y z
N MET A 1 -3.84 -1.29 15.84
CA MET A 1 -2.69 -2.01 15.25
C MET A 1 -2.45 -1.47 13.84
N PRO A 2 -1.28 -1.71 13.20
CA PRO A 2 -1.07 -1.26 11.83
C PRO A 2 -2.04 -1.95 10.86
N THR A 3 -2.40 -1.26 9.79
CA THR A 3 -3.21 -1.82 8.69
C THR A 3 -2.53 -3.05 8.10
N ARG A 4 -3.30 -4.10 7.85
CA ARG A 4 -2.81 -5.34 7.23
C ARG A 4 -3.50 -5.58 5.89
N GLN A 5 -2.73 -5.95 4.87
CA GLN A 5 -3.27 -6.44 3.61
C GLN A 5 -3.91 -7.82 3.82
N THR A 6 -5.18 -7.95 3.44
CA THR A 6 -5.96 -9.19 3.56
C THR A 6 -6.09 -9.94 2.24
N THR A 7 -6.15 -9.22 1.12
CA THR A 7 -6.18 -9.80 -0.22
C THR A 7 -5.12 -9.12 -1.08
N PRO A 8 -4.19 -9.89 -1.69
CA PRO A 8 -3.16 -9.30 -2.54
C PRO A 8 -3.74 -8.71 -3.83
N PRO A 9 -3.04 -7.74 -4.44
CA PRO A 9 -3.43 -7.19 -5.72
C PRO A 9 -3.42 -8.27 -6.80
N ALA A 10 -4.39 -8.23 -7.71
CA ALA A 10 -4.53 -9.20 -8.80
C ALA A 10 -3.61 -8.94 -9.99
N ALA A 11 -2.92 -7.79 -10.00
CA ALA A 11 -2.02 -7.36 -11.06
C ALA A 11 -0.77 -6.71 -10.47
N LEU A 12 0.29 -6.62 -11.29
CA LEU A 12 1.51 -5.90 -10.94
C LEU A 12 1.48 -4.48 -11.55
N PRO A 13 2.06 -3.47 -10.87
CA PRO A 13 2.16 -2.10 -11.41
C PRO A 13 3.11 -1.99 -12.62
N VAL A 14 4.05 -2.93 -12.74
CA VAL A 14 5.03 -3.05 -13.82
C VAL A 14 5.18 -4.52 -14.15
N THR A 15 5.24 -4.86 -15.44
CA THR A 15 5.45 -6.26 -15.88
C THR A 15 6.94 -6.56 -16.11
N ARG A 16 7.30 -7.85 -16.14
CA ARG A 16 8.66 -8.29 -16.50
C ARG A 16 9.09 -7.75 -17.86
N GLU A 17 8.20 -7.80 -18.86
CA GLU A 17 8.49 -7.30 -20.21
C GLU A 17 8.79 -5.80 -20.22
N GLU A 18 8.11 -5.01 -19.38
CA GLU A 18 8.41 -3.59 -19.22
C GLU A 18 9.77 -3.35 -18.55
N LEU A 19 10.18 -4.20 -17.62
CA LEU A 19 11.51 -4.16 -17.01
C LEU A 19 12.59 -4.59 -18.01
N LYS A 20 12.35 -5.64 -18.80
CA LYS A 20 13.26 -6.09 -19.88
C LYS A 20 13.46 -5.02 -20.93
N ALA A 21 12.39 -4.36 -21.36
CA ALA A 21 12.46 -3.22 -22.27
C ALA A 21 13.27 -2.06 -21.67
N HIS A 22 13.16 -1.82 -20.37
CA HIS A 22 13.94 -0.79 -19.66
C HIS A 22 15.44 -1.12 -19.62
N LEU A 23 15.79 -2.37 -19.34
CA LEU A 23 17.17 -2.90 -19.29
C LEU A 23 17.75 -3.25 -20.67
N ARG A 24 16.94 -3.20 -21.73
CA ARG A 24 17.28 -3.63 -23.09
C ARG A 24 17.68 -5.11 -23.18
N ILE A 25 17.06 -5.96 -22.36
CA ILE A 25 17.27 -7.41 -22.35
C ILE A 25 16.27 -8.07 -23.31
N THR A 26 16.76 -8.90 -24.22
CA THR A 26 15.93 -9.68 -25.15
C THR A 26 15.94 -11.18 -24.86
N SER A 27 16.84 -11.65 -23.99
CA SER A 27 16.92 -13.06 -23.61
C SER A 27 15.88 -13.40 -22.53
N THR A 28 15.70 -14.70 -22.26
CA THR A 28 14.86 -15.22 -21.17
C THR A 28 15.67 -15.91 -20.07
N ALA A 29 17.01 -15.88 -20.17
CA ALA A 29 17.88 -16.64 -19.27
C ALA A 29 17.87 -16.13 -17.83
N GLU A 30 17.52 -14.86 -17.64
CA GLU A 30 17.52 -14.18 -16.34
C GLU A 30 16.11 -13.77 -15.90
N ASP A 31 15.08 -14.34 -16.51
CA ASP A 31 13.67 -14.00 -16.23
C ASP A 31 13.31 -14.20 -14.74
N ASP A 32 13.77 -15.29 -14.13
CA ASP A 32 13.52 -15.57 -12.70
C ASP A 32 14.22 -14.55 -11.78
N LEU A 33 15.42 -14.10 -12.17
CA LEU A 33 16.15 -13.07 -11.43
C LEU A 33 15.44 -11.71 -11.55
N LEU A 34 14.98 -11.37 -12.76
CA LEU A 34 14.21 -10.15 -13.00
C LEU A 34 12.91 -10.12 -12.21
N ASP A 35 12.21 -11.24 -12.11
CA ASP A 35 11.02 -11.37 -11.26
C ASP A 35 11.32 -11.12 -9.79
N GLY A 36 12.41 -11.70 -9.28
CA GLY A 36 12.84 -11.48 -7.90
C GLY A 36 13.16 -10.01 -7.61
N CYS A 37 13.92 -9.36 -8.51
CA CYS A 37 14.22 -7.93 -8.39
C CYS A 37 12.96 -7.06 -8.47
N LEU A 38 12.03 -7.41 -9.36
CA LEU A 38 10.77 -6.69 -9.55
C LEU A 38 9.85 -6.85 -8.33
N ALA A 39 9.66 -8.06 -7.83
CA ALA A 39 8.85 -8.33 -6.64
C ALA A 39 9.39 -7.57 -5.43
N ALA A 40 10.71 -7.65 -5.19
CA ALA A 40 11.34 -6.93 -4.09
C ALA A 40 11.19 -5.41 -4.22
N ALA A 41 11.29 -4.87 -5.45
CA ALA A 41 11.13 -3.44 -5.68
C ALA A 41 9.67 -2.96 -5.47
N ILE A 42 8.70 -3.79 -5.84
CA ILE A 42 7.28 -3.52 -5.60
C ILE A 42 7.01 -3.55 -4.09
N ASP A 43 7.41 -4.61 -3.38
CA ASP A 43 7.16 -4.75 -1.94
C ASP A 43 7.75 -3.60 -1.10
N GLU A 44 8.90 -3.06 -1.51
CA GLU A 44 9.54 -1.94 -0.82
C GLU A 44 8.83 -0.60 -1.06
N ILE A 45 8.29 -0.40 -2.26
CA ILE A 45 7.60 0.85 -2.61
C ILE A 45 6.15 0.82 -2.15
N ASP A 46 5.46 -0.30 -2.33
CA ASP A 46 4.00 -0.43 -2.23
C ASP A 46 3.47 -0.44 -0.79
N GLY A 47 2.18 -0.16 -0.64
CA GLY A 47 1.44 -0.32 0.61
C GLY A 47 2.08 0.44 1.77
N THR A 48 2.50 -0.30 2.81
CA THR A 48 3.15 0.25 4.02
C THR A 48 4.63 0.57 3.85
N GLY A 49 5.20 0.38 2.64
CA GLY A 49 6.59 0.69 2.30
C GLY A 49 6.84 2.19 2.13
N LEU A 50 7.68 2.55 1.15
CA LEU A 50 8.10 3.94 0.93
C LEU A 50 6.95 4.88 0.55
N LEU A 51 5.92 4.37 -0.14
CA LEU A 51 4.81 5.19 -0.63
C LEU A 51 3.75 5.48 0.44
N GLY A 52 3.47 4.53 1.33
CA GLY A 52 2.34 4.63 2.26
C GLY A 52 0.98 4.59 1.55
N ARG A 53 0.91 4.04 0.33
CA ARG A 53 -0.30 3.90 -0.49
C ARG A 53 -0.20 2.63 -1.31
N ALA A 54 -1.35 2.04 -1.65
CA ALA A 54 -1.42 0.91 -2.56
C ALA A 54 -1.33 1.40 -4.01
N MET A 55 -0.44 0.80 -4.81
CA MET A 55 -0.31 1.05 -6.24
C MET A 55 -1.48 0.43 -6.99
N ILE A 56 -1.61 -0.90 -6.91
CA ILE A 56 -2.72 -1.67 -7.48
C ILE A 56 -3.75 -1.91 -6.39
N SER A 57 -5.02 -1.92 -6.77
CA SER A 57 -6.10 -2.15 -5.82
C SER A 57 -6.00 -3.49 -5.11
N ALA A 58 -5.97 -3.43 -3.79
CA ALA A 58 -5.94 -4.56 -2.87
C ALA A 58 -6.85 -4.29 -1.66
N SER A 59 -7.19 -5.35 -0.92
CA SER A 59 -8.02 -5.24 0.28
C SER A 59 -7.14 -5.15 1.52
N TYR A 60 -7.48 -4.20 2.39
CA TYR A 60 -6.76 -3.90 3.61
C TYR A 60 -7.74 -3.88 4.79
N THR A 61 -7.27 -4.36 5.94
CA THR A 61 -8.00 -4.28 7.20
C THR A 61 -7.26 -3.38 8.18
N LEU A 62 -7.91 -2.29 8.56
CA LEU A 62 -7.51 -1.39 9.64
C LEU A 62 -8.12 -1.85 10.95
N THR A 63 -7.33 -1.88 12.02
CA THR A 63 -7.83 -2.17 13.37
C THR A 63 -7.55 -1.04 14.34
N ARG A 64 -8.57 -0.67 15.11
CA ARG A 64 -8.56 0.45 16.07
C ARG A 64 -9.20 0.07 17.39
N GLY A 65 -8.81 0.81 18.44
CA GLY A 65 -9.43 0.69 19.75
C GLY A 65 -10.81 1.36 19.84
N PRO A 66 -11.50 1.22 20.98
CA PRO A 66 -12.86 1.71 21.16
C PRO A 66 -12.97 3.24 21.20
N ALA A 67 -11.88 3.94 21.51
CA ALA A 67 -11.78 5.40 21.48
C ALA A 67 -11.59 5.94 20.05
N ALA A 68 -12.33 5.39 19.08
CA ALA A 68 -12.35 5.95 17.75
C ALA A 68 -13.03 7.32 17.79
N ALA A 69 -12.33 8.33 17.26
CA ALA A 69 -12.99 9.58 16.89
C ALA A 69 -14.16 9.26 15.93
N ARG A 70 -15.11 10.18 15.81
CA ARG A 70 -16.22 10.06 14.85
C ARG A 70 -15.73 9.73 13.44
N ASP A 71 -14.56 10.23 13.08
CA ASP A 71 -13.88 9.96 11.83
C ASP A 71 -12.65 9.09 12.09
N VAL A 72 -12.58 7.92 11.47
CA VAL A 72 -11.42 7.02 11.53
C VAL A 72 -10.62 7.18 10.25
N GLU A 73 -9.40 7.68 10.36
CA GLU A 73 -8.46 7.81 9.23
C GLU A 73 -7.96 6.45 8.77
N LEU A 74 -8.05 6.20 7.46
CA LEU A 74 -7.49 5.05 6.78
C LEU A 74 -6.02 5.31 6.46
N GLU A 75 -5.15 4.40 6.89
CA GLU A 75 -3.70 4.57 6.75
C GLU A 75 -3.22 4.36 5.31
N ILE A 76 -3.90 3.49 4.54
CA ILE A 76 -3.52 3.16 3.16
C ILE A 76 -4.54 3.78 2.21
N GLY A 77 -4.08 4.71 1.39
CA GLY A 77 -4.87 5.27 0.29
C GLY A 77 -4.40 4.79 -1.07
N PRO A 78 -5.02 5.24 -2.17
CA PRO A 78 -6.34 5.87 -2.23
C PRO A 78 -7.44 4.85 -1.91
N ALA A 79 -8.34 5.14 -0.97
CA ALA A 79 -9.44 4.24 -0.63
C ALA A 79 -10.54 4.33 -1.71
N GLN A 80 -11.03 3.18 -2.16
CA GLN A 80 -12.02 3.05 -3.24
C GLN A 80 -13.41 2.71 -2.71
N SER A 81 -13.49 1.76 -1.78
CA SER A 81 -14.76 1.28 -1.24
C SER A 81 -14.59 0.60 0.11
N LEU A 82 -15.64 0.61 0.93
CA LEU A 82 -15.74 -0.20 2.14
C LEU A 82 -16.23 -1.61 1.78
N GLU A 83 -15.64 -2.63 2.40
CA GLU A 83 -15.97 -4.03 2.14
C GLU A 83 -16.60 -4.72 3.35
N ALA A 84 -16.14 -4.39 4.56
CA ALA A 84 -16.73 -4.89 5.80
C ALA A 84 -16.36 -4.00 6.99
N ILE A 85 -17.25 -3.92 7.98
CA ILE A 85 -16.97 -3.31 9.28
C ILE A 85 -17.40 -4.30 10.36
N ALA A 86 -16.54 -4.52 11.34
CA ALA A 86 -16.80 -5.41 12.44
C ALA A 86 -16.35 -4.80 13.78
N PHE A 87 -17.07 -5.17 14.83
CA PHE A 87 -16.91 -4.65 16.18
C PHE A 87 -16.73 -5.79 17.16
N VAL A 88 -15.82 -5.63 18.11
CA VAL A 88 -15.69 -6.53 19.26
C VAL A 88 -16.32 -5.85 20.47
N LYS A 89 -17.35 -6.47 21.03
CA LYS A 89 -18.09 -5.99 22.21
C LYS A 89 -17.32 -6.32 23.49
N ALA A 90 -17.72 -5.68 24.59
CA ALA A 90 -17.11 -5.89 25.91
C ALA A 90 -17.24 -7.33 26.43
N ASP A 91 -18.24 -8.08 25.95
CA ASP A 91 -18.42 -9.51 26.24
C ASP A 91 -17.55 -10.44 25.36
N GLY A 92 -16.75 -9.88 24.45
CA GLY A 92 -15.90 -10.61 23.51
C GLY A 92 -16.60 -11.08 22.24
N SER A 93 -17.91 -10.86 22.09
CA SER A 93 -18.63 -11.18 20.86
C SER A 93 -18.23 -10.23 19.71
N THR A 94 -18.21 -10.77 18.49
CA THR A 94 -17.97 -9.98 17.28
C THR A 94 -19.30 -9.72 16.57
N VAL A 95 -19.58 -8.45 16.28
CA VAL A 95 -20.80 -7.99 15.61
C VAL A 95 -20.41 -7.31 14.30
N ALA A 96 -21.03 -7.69 13.20
CA ALA A 96 -20.88 -7.00 11.93
C ALA A 96 -21.68 -5.68 11.93
N GLY A 97 -21.05 -4.60 11.50
CA GLY A 97 -21.75 -3.35 11.19
C GLY A 97 -22.35 -3.39 9.79
N ASP A 98 -23.47 -2.73 9.59
CA ASP A 98 -23.98 -2.47 8.25
C ASP A 98 -23.14 -1.36 7.61
N ILE A 99 -22.57 -1.63 6.44
CA ILE A 99 -21.74 -0.67 5.71
C ILE A 99 -22.56 0.57 5.31
N GLY A 100 -23.87 0.43 5.12
CA GLY A 100 -24.76 1.53 4.79
C GLY A 100 -24.81 2.64 5.84
N ASP A 101 -24.45 2.33 7.09
CA ASP A 101 -24.39 3.30 8.19
C ASP A 101 -23.08 4.11 8.21
N PHE A 102 -22.11 3.76 7.34
CA PHE A 102 -20.79 4.38 7.31
C PHE A 102 -20.53 5.07 5.96
N ALA A 103 -20.00 6.28 6.03
CA ALA A 103 -19.59 7.05 4.87
C ALA A 103 -18.07 6.98 4.71
N LEU A 104 -17.62 6.55 3.53
CA LEU A 104 -16.24 6.73 3.08
C LEU A 104 -16.09 8.16 2.54
N ILE A 105 -15.29 8.96 3.22
CA ILE A 105 -14.97 10.34 2.84
C ILE A 105 -13.51 10.38 2.42
N SER A 106 -13.23 10.79 1.19
CA SER A 106 -11.85 10.99 0.73
C SER A 106 -11.71 12.35 0.07
N ASP A 107 -10.57 13.02 0.34
CA ASP A 107 -10.16 14.26 -0.31
C ASP A 107 -9.11 14.03 -1.42
N GLY A 108 -8.87 12.77 -1.80
CA GLY A 108 -7.85 12.36 -2.76
C GLY A 108 -6.45 12.16 -2.17
N GLU A 109 -6.18 12.70 -0.98
CA GLU A 109 -4.94 12.46 -0.25
C GLU A 109 -5.14 11.53 0.94
N ARG A 110 -6.14 11.81 1.76
CA ARG A 110 -6.56 11.06 2.93
C ARG A 110 -7.93 10.47 2.71
N ALA A 111 -8.23 9.43 3.48
CA ALA A 111 -9.54 8.84 3.51
C ALA A 111 -9.94 8.59 4.95
N PHE A 112 -11.21 8.85 5.25
CA PHE A 112 -11.80 8.69 6.56
C PHE A 112 -13.07 7.86 6.42
N VAL A 113 -13.31 7.00 7.40
CA VAL A 113 -14.60 6.37 7.60
C VAL A 113 -15.31 7.14 8.69
N ARG A 114 -16.42 7.77 8.31
CA ARG A 114 -17.30 8.48 9.24
C ARG A 114 -18.52 7.63 9.52
N GLY A 115 -18.84 7.45 10.78
CA GLY A 115 -20.08 6.80 11.20
C GLY A 115 -20.31 6.93 12.68
N ASP A 116 -21.48 6.46 13.11
CA ASP A 116 -21.83 6.39 14.52
C ASP A 116 -21.35 5.05 15.08
N TRP A 117 -20.15 5.06 15.66
CA TRP A 117 -19.55 3.87 16.24
C TRP A 117 -20.38 3.36 17.43
N PRO A 118 -20.68 2.05 17.51
CA PRO A 118 -21.59 1.54 18.51
C PRO A 118 -20.99 1.65 19.92
N SER A 119 -21.83 1.90 20.92
CA SER A 119 -21.41 1.85 22.33
C SER A 119 -21.18 0.42 22.81
N GLY A 120 -20.45 0.27 23.93
CA GLY A 120 -20.16 -1.03 24.54
C GLY A 120 -19.10 -1.86 23.80
N LEU A 121 -18.22 -1.21 23.05
CA LEU A 121 -17.01 -1.84 22.51
C LEU A 121 -16.12 -2.33 23.65
N GLY A 122 -15.41 -3.43 23.43
CA GLY A 122 -14.42 -3.93 24.37
C GLY A 122 -13.24 -2.96 24.50
N ASP A 123 -12.68 -2.86 25.71
CA ASP A 123 -11.48 -2.07 25.96
C ASP A 123 -10.23 -2.79 25.43
N ARG A 124 -10.05 -2.75 24.11
CA ARG A 124 -8.99 -3.46 23.39
C ARG A 124 -8.57 -2.72 22.13
N PRO A 125 -7.30 -2.82 21.69
CA PRO A 125 -6.76 -2.04 20.56
C PRO A 125 -7.28 -2.46 19.18
N ASP A 126 -8.03 -3.56 19.10
CA ASP A 126 -8.63 -4.19 17.92
C ASP A 126 -10.16 -4.26 18.00
N ALA A 127 -10.77 -3.38 18.82
CA ALA A 127 -12.22 -3.34 19.02
C ALA A 127 -13.01 -3.00 17.75
N ILE A 128 -12.42 -2.28 16.81
CA ILE A 128 -13.02 -1.92 15.53
C ILE A 128 -12.12 -2.45 14.42
N SER A 129 -12.72 -3.17 13.48
CA SER A 129 -12.07 -3.67 12.27
C SER A 129 -12.79 -3.10 11.05
N ILE A 130 -12.04 -2.43 10.17
CA ILE A 130 -12.55 -1.84 8.93
C ILE A 130 -11.79 -2.48 7.79
N THR A 131 -12.48 -3.24 6.96
CA THR A 131 -11.95 -3.81 5.72
C THR A 131 -12.41 -2.95 4.55
N TYR A 132 -11.46 -2.53 3.73
CA TYR A 132 -11.68 -1.61 2.63
C TYR A 132 -10.72 -1.90 1.49
N ARG A 133 -11.13 -1.48 0.30
CA ARG A 133 -10.33 -1.58 -0.91
C ARG A 133 -9.54 -0.30 -1.11
N ALA A 134 -8.24 -0.40 -1.35
CA ALA A 134 -7.38 0.74 -1.62
C ALA A 134 -6.42 0.47 -2.78
N GLY A 135 -6.21 1.50 -3.61
CA GLY A 135 -5.29 1.49 -4.74
C GLY A 135 -5.61 2.57 -5.76
N PHE A 136 -4.66 2.90 -6.65
CA PHE A 136 -4.94 3.81 -7.76
C PHE A 136 -5.88 3.19 -8.79
N GLY A 137 -5.90 1.86 -8.90
CA GLY A 137 -6.84 1.11 -9.73
C GLY A 137 -6.43 -0.35 -9.91
N ASP A 138 -7.25 -1.09 -10.68
CA ASP A 138 -7.08 -2.53 -10.89
C ASP A 138 -6.00 -2.91 -11.89
N THR A 139 -5.42 -1.92 -12.58
CA THR A 139 -4.51 -2.15 -13.70
C THR A 139 -3.26 -1.30 -13.57
N ALA A 140 -2.16 -1.76 -14.19
CA ALA A 140 -0.91 -1.00 -14.27
C ALA A 140 -1.10 0.40 -14.87
N ALA A 141 -2.06 0.59 -15.77
CA ALA A 141 -2.33 1.90 -16.39
C ALA A 141 -2.91 2.93 -15.41
N ALA A 142 -3.59 2.48 -14.34
CA ALA A 142 -4.12 3.37 -13.31
C ALA A 142 -3.03 3.91 -12.37
N VAL A 143 -1.89 3.20 -12.26
CA VAL A 143 -0.77 3.60 -11.42
C VAL A 143 -0.04 4.79 -12.06
N PRO A 144 0.21 5.89 -11.31
CA PRO A 144 0.96 7.03 -11.81
C PRO A 144 2.28 6.62 -12.49
N ALA A 145 2.54 7.18 -13.66
CA ALA A 145 3.72 6.82 -14.46
C ALA A 145 5.04 7.05 -13.70
N THR A 146 5.09 8.02 -12.79
CA THR A 146 6.23 8.29 -11.90
C THR A 146 6.51 7.13 -10.95
N LEU A 147 5.47 6.49 -10.39
CA LEU A 147 5.61 5.34 -9.50
C LEU A 147 6.05 4.10 -10.27
N ARG A 148 5.45 3.87 -11.45
CA ARG A 148 5.87 2.79 -12.34
C ARG A 148 7.34 2.96 -12.77
N HIS A 149 7.78 4.21 -12.96
CA HIS A 149 9.18 4.48 -13.25
C HIS A 149 10.09 4.24 -12.04
N ALA A 150 9.67 4.63 -10.84
CA ALA A 150 10.41 4.37 -9.60
C ALA A 150 10.63 2.86 -9.37
N VAL A 151 9.58 2.04 -9.56
CA VAL A 151 9.67 0.57 -9.50
C VAL A 151 10.70 0.03 -10.49
N LYS A 152 10.66 0.50 -11.75
CA LYS A 152 11.64 0.08 -12.77
C LYS A 152 13.07 0.45 -12.41
N LEU A 153 13.30 1.65 -11.89
CA LEU A 153 14.63 2.11 -11.49
C LEU A 153 15.19 1.28 -10.33
N LEU A 154 14.37 1.00 -9.32
CA LEU A 154 14.78 0.19 -8.16
C LEU A 154 15.05 -1.27 -8.56
N ALA A 155 14.17 -1.87 -9.37
CA ALA A 155 14.35 -3.23 -9.87
C ALA A 155 15.60 -3.35 -10.76
N ALA A 156 15.81 -2.38 -11.66
CA ALA A 156 17.01 -2.32 -12.50
C ALA A 156 18.29 -2.19 -11.67
N HIS A 157 18.28 -1.31 -10.67
CA HIS A 157 19.43 -1.13 -9.77
C HIS A 157 19.83 -2.44 -9.07
N ARG A 158 18.86 -3.20 -8.58
CA ARG A 158 19.09 -4.51 -7.94
C ARG A 158 19.58 -5.59 -8.89
N PHE A 159 19.12 -5.55 -10.14
CA PHE A 159 19.58 -6.48 -11.16
C PHE A 159 21.05 -6.20 -11.54
N GLU A 160 21.43 -4.93 -11.65
CA GLU A 160 22.79 -4.49 -11.98
C GLU A 160 23.76 -4.63 -10.80
N VAL A 161 23.31 -4.35 -9.58
CA VAL A 161 24.10 -4.40 -8.35
C VAL A 161 23.67 -5.61 -7.52
N ARG A 162 24.39 -6.73 -7.71
CA ARG A 162 24.11 -8.02 -7.07
C ARG A 162 24.71 -8.18 -5.67
N ASP A 163 25.55 -7.25 -5.24
CA ASP A 163 26.23 -7.26 -3.94
C ASP A 163 25.80 -6.06 -3.08
N GLU A 164 25.63 -6.28 -1.77
CA GLU A 164 25.02 -5.32 -0.83
C GLU A 164 25.94 -4.13 -0.47
N VAL A 165 27.22 -4.13 -0.85
CA VAL A 165 28.20 -3.13 -0.36
C VAL A 165 29.29 -2.78 -1.39
N VAL A 166 29.34 -1.50 -1.79
CA VAL A 166 30.59 -0.86 -2.22
C VAL A 166 31.23 -0.21 -0.99
N ILE A 167 32.27 -0.84 -0.44
CA ILE A 167 33.03 -0.27 0.68
C ILE A 167 33.72 1.01 0.19
N GLY A 168 33.34 2.17 0.74
CA GLY A 168 34.04 3.44 0.51
C GLY A 168 33.24 4.57 -0.16
N THR A 169 31.99 4.35 -0.54
CA THR A 169 31.04 5.42 -0.91
C THR A 169 29.79 5.26 -0.07
N VAL A 170 29.13 6.37 0.29
CA VAL A 170 27.87 6.35 1.04
C VAL A 170 26.92 5.43 0.28
N ALA A 171 26.67 4.24 0.84
CA ALA A 171 25.77 3.25 0.27
C ALA A 171 24.34 3.81 0.39
N THR A 172 23.95 4.68 -0.55
CA THR A 172 22.53 4.95 -0.80
C THR A 172 21.94 3.65 -1.32
N GLN A 173 21.40 2.83 -0.40
CA GLN A 173 20.74 1.55 -0.70
C GLN A 173 19.54 1.74 -1.65
N ILE A 174 19.03 2.96 -1.74
CA ILE A 174 17.98 3.38 -2.66
C ILE A 174 18.52 4.54 -3.50
N PRO A 175 18.46 4.47 -4.84
CA PRO A 175 18.84 5.60 -5.69
C PRO A 175 17.99 6.85 -5.40
N LEU A 176 18.61 8.02 -5.23
CA LEU A 176 17.92 9.29 -4.92
C LEU A 176 16.76 9.63 -5.88
N GLY A 177 16.86 9.18 -7.13
CA GLY A 177 15.78 9.33 -8.12
C GLY A 177 14.50 8.57 -7.74
N VAL A 178 14.61 7.40 -7.12
CA VAL A 178 13.47 6.58 -6.67
C VAL A 178 12.71 7.31 -5.57
N GLU A 179 13.41 7.77 -4.53
CA GLU A 179 12.79 8.51 -3.42
C GLU A 179 12.06 9.76 -3.91
N ARG A 180 12.68 10.53 -4.82
CA ARG A 180 12.07 11.74 -5.38
C ARG A 180 10.78 11.42 -6.14
N LEU A 181 10.75 10.34 -6.91
CA LEU A 181 9.56 9.92 -7.67
C LEU A 181 8.44 9.39 -6.76
N VAL A 182 8.79 8.64 -5.72
CA VAL A 182 7.84 8.15 -4.71
C VAL A 182 7.23 9.32 -3.94
N ASN A 183 8.06 10.27 -3.49
CA ASN A 183 7.63 11.44 -2.71
C ASN A 183 6.65 12.37 -3.46
N LEU A 184 6.59 12.32 -4.79
CA LEU A 184 5.58 13.06 -5.57
C LEU A 184 4.15 12.57 -5.33
N ASN A 185 3.98 11.32 -4.91
CA ASN A 185 2.69 10.65 -4.76
C ASN A 185 2.39 10.28 -3.30
N ARG A 186 3.28 10.61 -2.36
CA ARG A 186 3.04 10.47 -0.92
C ARG A 186 2.09 11.57 -0.45
N VAL A 187 1.27 11.25 0.57
CA VAL A 187 0.52 12.28 1.31
C VAL A 187 1.52 13.27 1.90
N ARG A 188 1.44 14.55 1.54
CA ARG A 188 2.26 15.58 2.17
C ARG A 188 1.66 15.88 3.53
N VAL A 189 2.37 15.50 4.60
CA VAL A 189 2.08 16.05 5.93
C VAL A 189 2.68 17.45 5.95
N PHE A 190 1.90 18.46 5.57
CA PHE A 190 2.19 19.82 6.00
C PHE A 190 1.80 19.89 7.48
N GLY A 191 2.79 19.68 8.35
CA GLY A 191 2.71 20.00 9.77
C GLY A 191 3.17 21.42 10.03
#